data_AF-A0A9E0WIQ4-F1
#
_entry.id   AF-A0A9E0WIQ4-F1
#
_cell.length_a   1.000
_cell.length_b   1.000
_cell.length_c   1.000
_cell.angle_alpha   90.00
_cell.angle_beta   90.00
_cell.angle_gamma   90.00
#
_symmetry.space_group_name_H-M   'P 1'
#
loop_
_entity.id
_entity.type
_entity.pdbx_description
1 polymer ?
#
loop_
_entity_poly.entity_id
_entity_poly.type
_entity_poly.pdbx_seq_one_letter_code
_entity_poly.pdbx_strand_id
1 'polypeptide(L)' 'MPHLTADWMQMPATRAVVDALETARAGSVRFVGGCVRNTLMGRSVDDIDMATQLVPEAVMQALEKA' A
#
# COMPACT_ATOMS: atom_id res chain seq x y z
N MET A 1 -11.70 9.49 13.21
CA MET A 1 -10.45 9.76 12.47
C MET A 1 -10.81 9.93 11.01
N PRO A 2 -10.25 10.89 10.27
CA PRO A 2 -10.53 11.00 8.84
C PRO A 2 -10.06 9.72 8.14
N HIS A 3 -10.95 9.12 7.36
CA HIS A 3 -10.61 8.04 6.44
C HIS A 3 -10.11 8.68 5.14
N LEU A 4 -8.87 8.40 4.77
CA LEU A 4 -8.30 8.87 3.51
C LEU A 4 -8.88 8.02 2.37
N THR A 5 -9.44 8.67 1.35
CA THR A 5 -9.90 8.03 0.11
C THR A 5 -9.21 8.69 -1.07
N ALA A 6 -8.62 7.89 -1.96
CA ALA A 6 -7.96 8.39 -3.15
C ALA A 6 -7.99 7.37 -4.29
N ASP A 7 -8.01 7.85 -5.54
CA ASP A 7 -8.11 6.98 -6.73
C ASP A 7 -6.92 6.03 -6.85
N TRP A 8 -5.73 6.48 -6.46
CA TRP A 8 -4.52 5.66 -6.46
C TRP A 8 -4.60 4.45 -5.52
N MET A 9 -5.44 4.51 -4.47
CA MET A 9 -5.70 3.36 -3.59
C MET A 9 -6.57 2.30 -4.25
N GLN A 10 -7.39 2.69 -5.24
CA GLN A 10 -8.35 1.82 -5.91
C GLN A 10 -7.80 1.22 -7.22
N MET A 11 -6.64 1.68 -7.69
CA MET A 11 -5.99 1.12 -8.87
C MET A 11 -5.78 -0.41 -8.71
N PRO A 12 -6.05 -1.21 -9.74
CA PRO A 12 -5.90 -2.67 -9.66
C PRO A 12 -4.51 -3.12 -9.20
N ALA A 13 -3.44 -2.45 -9.69
CA ALA A 13 -2.07 -2.76 -9.30
C ALA A 13 -1.82 -2.48 -7.80
N THR A 14 -2.30 -1.35 -7.27
CA THR A 14 -2.17 -1.03 -5.85
C THR A 14 -2.88 -2.06 -4.98
N ARG A 15 -4.11 -2.45 -5.37
CA ARG A 15 -4.90 -3.44 -4.65
C ARG A 15 -4.25 -4.82 -4.67
N ALA A 16 -3.71 -5.25 -5.80
CA ALA A 16 -3.01 -6.53 -5.90
C ALA A 16 -1.84 -6.65 -4.90
N VAL A 17 -1.03 -5.59 -4.75
CA VAL A 17 0.07 -5.58 -3.78
C VAL A 17 -0.44 -5.59 -2.34
N VAL A 18 -1.47 -4.79 -2.03
CA VAL A 18 -2.09 -4.79 -0.69
C VAL A 18 -2.64 -6.16 -0.35
N ASP A 19 -3.42 -6.77 -1.26
CA ASP A 19 -4.06 -8.05 -1.06
C ASP A 19 -3.02 -9.18 -0.86
N ALA A 20 -1.92 -9.15 -1.62
CA ALA A 20 -0.83 -10.11 -1.47
C ALA A 20 -0.18 -10.02 -0.07
N LEU A 21 0.15 -8.81 0.39
CA LEU A 21 0.80 -8.60 1.69
C LEU A 21 -0.15 -8.88 2.86
N GLU A 22 -1.42 -8.50 2.75
CA GLU A 22 -2.46 -8.76 3.75
C GLU A 22 -2.83 -10.24 3.85
N THR A 23 -2.80 -10.97 2.73
CA THR A 23 -2.97 -12.44 2.72
C THR A 23 -1.83 -13.12 3.47
N ALA A 24 -0.60 -12.64 3.31
CA ALA A 24 0.56 -13.17 4.04
C ALA A 24 0.48 -12.84 5.54
N ARG A 25 0.02 -11.64 5.90
CA ARG A 25 -0.27 -11.24 7.28
C ARG A 25 -1.27 -10.10 7.34
N ALA A 26 -2.43 -10.36 7.91
CA ALA A 26 -3.47 -9.35 8.10
C ALA A 26 -2.99 -8.18 8.98
N GLY A 27 -3.37 -6.97 8.58
CA GLY A 27 -2.98 -5.70 9.18
C GLY A 27 -1.49 -5.37 9.08
N SER A 28 -0.77 -5.98 8.13
CA SER A 28 0.68 -5.76 8.01
C SER A 28 1.03 -4.54 7.18
N VAL A 29 0.19 -4.11 6.24
CA VAL A 29 0.54 -3.06 5.26
C VAL A 29 -0.07 -1.70 5.59
N ARG A 30 0.70 -0.64 5.35
CA ARG A 30 0.23 0.75 5.42
C ARG A 30 0.83 1.58 4.29
N PHE A 31 0.03 2.47 3.73
CA PHE A 31 0.53 3.54 2.87
C PHE A 31 1.31 4.56 3.69
N VAL A 32 2.43 5.03 3.15
CA VAL A 32 3.33 5.98 3.82
C VAL A 32 3.87 7.01 2.82
N GLY A 33 4.68 7.95 3.29
CA GLY A 33 5.45 8.81 2.40
C GLY A 33 4.63 9.82 1.59
N GLY A 34 5.02 9.99 0.33
CA GLY A 34 4.55 11.06 -0.55
C GLY A 34 3.07 10.95 -0.90
N CYS A 35 2.57 9.75 -1.16
CA CYS A 35 1.17 9.52 -1.55
C CYS A 35 0.21 9.97 -0.45
N VAL A 36 0.49 9.67 0.82
CA VAL A 36 -0.33 10.09 1.95
C VAL A 36 -0.28 11.61 2.14
N ARG A 37 0.93 12.18 2.21
CA ARG A 37 1.13 13.62 2.41
C ARG A 37 0.46 14.44 1.31
N ASN A 38 0.72 14.10 0.04
CA ASN A 38 0.19 14.86 -1.09
C ASN A 38 -1.33 14.75 -1.20
N THR A 39 -1.91 13.58 -0.92
CA THR A 39 -3.38 13.41 -0.88
C THR A 39 -4.00 14.32 0.19
N LEU A 40 -3.43 14.37 1.40
CA LEU A 40 -3.90 15.26 2.47
C LEU A 40 -3.77 16.74 2.12
N MET A 41 -2.79 17.10 1.29
CA MET A 41 -2.56 18.46 0.82
C MET A 41 -3.32 18.82 -0.47
N GLY A 42 -4.09 17.90 -1.05
CA GLY A 42 -4.75 18.10 -2.35
C GLY A 42 -3.77 18.30 -3.51
N ARG A 43 -2.59 17.66 -3.47
CA ARG A 43 -1.56 17.70 -4.51
C ARG A 43 -1.54 16.40 -5.31
N SER A 44 -0.95 16.45 -6.51
CA SER A 44 -0.73 15.24 -7.33
C SER A 44 0.13 14.21 -6.60
N VAL A 45 -0.13 12.94 -6.88
CA VAL A 45 0.61 11.78 -6.37
C VAL A 45 1.23 11.07 -7.55
N ASP A 46 2.55 10.95 -7.54
CA ASP A 46 3.31 10.34 -8.64
C ASP A 46 3.75 8.91 -8.27
N ASP A 47 4.14 8.69 -7.01
CA ASP A 47 4.60 7.40 -6.48
C ASP A 47 3.74 6.91 -5.31
N ILE A 48 3.60 5.59 -5.17
CA ILE A 48 2.86 4.93 -4.08
C ILE A 48 3.84 4.14 -3.22
N ASP A 49 4.08 4.61 -1.99
CA ASP A 49 4.94 3.93 -1.02
C ASP A 49 4.13 3.13 0.00
N MET A 50 4.61 1.94 0.32
CA MET A 50 4.04 1.07 1.37
C MET A 50 5.11 0.66 2.37
N ALA A 51 4.72 0.57 3.64
CA ALA A 51 5.50 -0.07 4.69
C ALA A 51 4.76 -1.33 5.16
N THR A 52 5.51 -2.39 5.47
CA THR A 52 4.95 -3.64 5.98
C THR A 52 5.71 -4.17 7.19
N GLN A 53 5.03 -4.95 8.03
CA GLN A 53 5.65 -5.70 9.13
C GLN A 53 6.29 -7.03 8.67
N LEU A 54 6.16 -7.38 7.39
CA LEU A 54 6.84 -8.54 6.81
C LEU A 54 8.34 -8.26 6.62
N VAL A 55 9.16 -9.28 6.87
CA VAL A 55 10.59 -9.25 6.50
C VAL A 55 10.75 -9.39 4.98
N PRO A 56 11.88 -8.96 4.39
CA PRO A 56 12.07 -8.96 2.93
C PRO A 56 11.76 -10.30 2.25
N GLU A 57 12.19 -11.42 2.83
CA GLU A 57 11.94 -12.75 2.27
C GLU A 57 10.45 -13.09 2.22
N ALA A 58 9.69 -12.69 3.25
CA ALA A 58 8.25 -12.88 3.31
C ALA A 58 7.51 -11.97 2.32
N VAL A 59 8.02 -10.76 2.07
CA VAL A 59 7.50 -9.88 1.02
C VAL A 59 7.66 -10.54 -0.35
N MET A 60 8.86 -11.02 -0.68
CA MET A 60 9.11 -11.70 -1.96
C MET A 60 8.18 -12.90 -2.15
N GLN A 61 8.05 -13.76 -1.15
CA GLN A 61 7.16 -14.93 -1.21
C GLN A 61 5.68 -14.56 -1.36
N ALA A 62 5.24 -13.46 -0.75
CA ALA A 62 3.85 -12.99 -0.88
C ALA A 62 3.57 -12.51 -2.31
N LEU A 63 4.50 -11.73 -2.89
CA LEU A 63 4.34 -11.16 -4.22
C LEU A 63 4.48 -12.20 -5.34
N GLU A 64 5.31 -13.23 -5.17
CA GLU A 64 5.43 -14.33 -6.14
C GLU A 64 4.18 -15.22 -6.22
N LYS A 65 3.35 -15.23 -5.17
CA LYS A 65 2.11 -16.03 -5.09
C LYS A 65 0.87 -15.27 -5.56
N ALA A 66 0.99 -13.97 -5.82
CA ALA A 66 -0.11 -13.07 -6.14
C ALA A 66 -0.60 -13.20 -7.58
#